data_AF-A0A9C9L1Y4-F1
#
_entry.id   AF-A0A9C9L1Y4-F1
#
_cell.length_a   1.000
_cell.length_b   1.000
_cell.length_c   1.000
_cell.angle_alpha   90.00
_cell.angle_beta   90.00
_cell.angle_gamma   90.00
#
_symmetry.space_group_name_H-M   'P 1'
#
loop_
_entity.id
_entity.type
_entity.pdbx_description
1 polymer ?
#
loop_
_entity_poly.entity_id
_entity_poly.type
_entity_poly.pdbx_seq_one_letter_code
_entity_poly.pdbx_strand_id
1 'polypeptide(L)'
;MASNALATSSNKKDEPVEVLKGFNHLSKESAQCVSCHREKTPGIYQMWGDSKHYRANVGCYECHKAEPSDKDAIKHKDHIISVIVSPKDCSSCHEKEVKEFDKSHHASAGNILGSLDNVLAEVVEGAPTLHGTSPVVTSGCMGCHGSIVRVESDGSLNAASWPNTGIGRINPDGSKGACSACHLRHNFSAEQARHPDNC
;
A
#
# COMPACT_ATOMS: atom_id res chain seq x y z
N MET A 1 -19.61 -26.35 43.51
CA MET A 1 -20.22 -25.90 42.23
C MET A 1 -19.62 -24.52 41.93
N ALA A 2 -18.55 -24.48 41.15
CA ALA A 2 -17.90 -23.23 40.77
C ALA A 2 -18.56 -22.68 39.51
N SER A 3 -19.28 -21.57 39.63
CA SER A 3 -19.88 -20.86 38.50
C SER A 3 -18.78 -20.21 37.67
N ASN A 4 -18.64 -20.70 36.44
CA ASN A 4 -17.75 -20.15 35.43
C ASN A 4 -18.46 -18.95 34.79
N ALA A 5 -18.06 -17.72 35.15
CA ALA A 5 -18.52 -16.52 34.46
C ALA A 5 -17.70 -16.37 33.15
N LEU A 6 -18.34 -16.66 32.02
CA LEU A 6 -17.79 -16.32 30.70
C LEU A 6 -17.65 -14.80 30.60
N ALA A 7 -16.41 -14.34 30.44
CA ALA A 7 -16.12 -12.97 30.06
C ALA A 7 -16.69 -12.71 28.66
N THR A 8 -17.67 -11.81 28.57
CA THR A 8 -18.23 -11.33 27.31
C THR A 8 -17.21 -10.40 26.65
N SER A 9 -16.62 -10.82 25.54
CA SER A 9 -15.82 -9.91 24.71
C SER A 9 -16.75 -8.93 24.02
N SER A 10 -16.86 -7.71 24.54
CA SER A 10 -17.57 -6.62 23.88
C SER A 10 -16.86 -6.30 22.56
N ASN A 11 -17.52 -6.60 21.44
CA ASN A 11 -17.05 -6.27 20.11
C ASN A 11 -17.23 -4.75 19.89
N LYS A 12 -16.30 -3.95 20.42
CA LYS A 12 -16.25 -2.48 20.32
C LYS A 12 -15.85 -2.02 18.91
N LYS A 13 -16.65 -2.34 17.90
CA LYS A 13 -16.31 -2.01 16.51
C LYS A 13 -16.58 -0.55 16.12
N ASP A 14 -17.36 0.20 16.91
CA ASP A 14 -17.87 1.53 16.49
C ASP A 14 -17.68 2.65 17.53
N GLU A 15 -16.83 2.47 18.56
CA GLU A 15 -16.49 3.60 19.44
C GLU A 15 -15.53 4.58 18.73
N PRO A 16 -15.74 5.91 18.87
CA PRO A 16 -14.83 6.92 18.33
C PRO A 16 -13.41 6.70 18.81
N VAL A 17 -12.44 6.88 17.92
CA VAL A 17 -11.03 6.66 18.21
C VAL A 17 -10.52 7.79 19.13
N GLU A 18 -10.21 7.45 20.39
CA GLU A 18 -9.69 8.41 21.37
C GLU A 18 -8.24 8.82 21.03
N VAL A 19 -8.02 10.12 20.81
CA VAL A 19 -6.69 10.66 20.52
C VAL A 19 -5.87 10.74 21.81
N LEU A 20 -4.81 9.93 21.88
CA LEU A 20 -3.92 9.91 23.04
C LEU A 20 -3.04 11.17 23.10
N LYS A 21 -2.84 11.70 24.31
CA LYS A 21 -1.94 12.83 24.56
C LYS A 21 -0.50 12.43 24.22
N GLY A 22 0.16 13.19 23.34
CA GLY A 22 1.57 12.94 22.94
C GLY A 22 1.89 13.25 21.47
N PHE A 23 0.87 13.43 20.63
CA PHE A 23 1.04 13.68 19.19
C PHE A 23 0.92 15.17 18.82
N ASN A 24 1.61 16.05 19.55
CA ASN A 24 1.49 17.52 19.37
C ASN A 24 1.91 18.02 17.98
N HIS A 25 2.60 17.19 17.20
CA HIS A 25 3.10 17.53 15.87
C HIS A 25 2.43 16.76 14.72
N LEU A 26 1.48 15.86 15.02
CA LEU A 26 0.69 15.19 13.99
C LEU A 26 -0.64 15.91 13.76
N SER A 27 -1.22 15.71 12.59
CA SER A 27 -2.63 16.03 12.35
C SER A 27 -3.53 15.22 13.30
N LYS A 28 -4.75 15.72 13.52
CA LYS A 28 -5.71 15.04 14.38
C LYS A 28 -6.06 13.66 13.82
N GLU A 29 -6.17 13.59 12.49
CA GLU A 29 -6.48 12.41 11.71
C GLU A 29 -5.38 11.36 11.87
N SER A 30 -4.11 11.72 11.64
CA SER A 30 -2.98 10.81 11.85
C SER A 30 -2.85 10.38 13.31
N ALA A 31 -3.13 11.26 14.28
CA ALA A 31 -3.12 10.89 15.69
C ALA A 31 -4.21 9.85 16.03
N GLN A 32 -5.39 9.92 15.39
CA GLN A 32 -6.41 8.87 15.48
C GLN A 32 -5.90 7.56 14.88
N CYS A 33 -5.33 7.58 13.67
CA CYS A 33 -4.76 6.38 13.04
C CYS A 33 -3.76 5.68 13.99
N VAL A 34 -2.82 6.46 14.54
CA VAL A 34 -1.76 5.95 15.42
C VAL A 34 -2.32 5.36 16.72
N SER A 35 -3.32 5.98 17.34
CA SER A 35 -3.88 5.50 18.62
C SER A 35 -4.38 4.04 18.55
N CYS A 36 -4.87 3.60 17.39
CA CYS A 36 -5.31 2.23 17.15
C CYS A 36 -4.19 1.37 16.52
N HIS A 37 -3.49 1.88 15.49
CA HIS A 37 -2.50 1.11 14.74
C HIS A 37 -1.22 0.81 15.51
N ARG A 38 -0.90 1.57 16.57
CA ARG A 38 0.18 1.21 17.50
C ARG A 38 -0.05 -0.15 18.19
N GLU A 39 -1.31 -0.54 18.38
CA GLU A 39 -1.69 -1.80 19.04
C GLU A 39 -2.06 -2.89 18.02
N LYS A 40 -2.76 -2.53 16.95
CA LYS A 40 -3.21 -3.49 15.92
C LYS A 40 -2.11 -3.88 14.93
N THR A 41 -1.21 -2.96 14.62
CA THR A 41 -0.12 -3.17 13.67
C THR A 41 1.18 -2.56 14.20
N PRO A 42 1.70 -3.05 15.34
CA PRO A 42 2.84 -2.45 16.03
C PRO A 42 4.08 -2.35 15.13
N GLY A 43 4.29 -3.32 14.22
CA GLY A 43 5.40 -3.29 13.26
C GLY A 43 5.30 -2.11 12.28
N ILE A 44 4.12 -1.82 11.73
CA ILE A 44 3.92 -0.66 10.84
C ILE A 44 4.13 0.64 11.63
N TYR A 45 3.59 0.72 12.84
CA TYR A 45 3.77 1.87 13.72
C TYR A 45 5.24 2.14 14.03
N GLN A 46 6.01 1.10 14.37
CA GLN A 46 7.45 1.21 14.63
C GLN A 46 8.23 1.64 13.39
N MET A 47 8.02 0.98 12.24
CA MET A 47 8.68 1.35 10.99
C MET A 47 8.43 2.81 10.61
N TRP A 48 7.18 3.28 10.75
CA TRP A 48 6.86 4.68 10.53
C TRP A 48 7.51 5.59 11.57
N GLY A 49 7.48 5.24 12.86
CA GLY A 49 8.13 6.00 13.93
C GLY A 49 9.65 6.17 13.75
N ASP A 50 10.31 5.20 13.14
CA ASP A 50 11.74 5.26 12.83
C ASP A 50 12.06 6.08 11.56
N SER A 51 11.05 6.27 10.71
CA SER A 51 11.18 6.91 9.40
C SER A 51 11.52 8.40 9.47
N LYS A 52 12.06 8.93 8.37
CA LYS A 52 12.21 10.38 8.21
C LYS A 52 10.86 11.09 8.01
N HIS A 53 9.84 10.38 7.52
CA HIS A 53 8.48 10.93 7.37
C HIS A 53 7.85 11.28 8.71
N TYR A 54 7.99 10.41 9.73
CA TYR A 54 7.55 10.73 11.08
C TYR A 54 8.21 12.01 11.62
N ARG A 55 9.54 12.13 11.49
CA ARG A 55 10.30 13.32 11.90
C ARG A 55 9.91 14.59 11.12
N ALA A 56 9.37 14.43 9.92
CA ALA A 56 8.90 15.52 9.07
C ALA A 56 7.40 15.81 9.25
N ASN A 57 6.74 15.21 10.26
CA ASN A 57 5.30 15.34 10.51
C ASN A 57 4.41 14.83 9.36
N VAL A 58 4.90 13.89 8.56
CA VAL A 58 4.11 13.15 7.58
C VAL A 58 3.59 11.87 8.25
N GLY A 59 2.33 11.91 8.68
CA GLY A 59 1.66 10.80 9.34
C GLY A 59 0.91 9.88 8.38
N CYS A 60 0.12 8.98 8.95
CA CYS A 60 -0.65 7.99 8.21
C CYS A 60 -1.64 8.65 7.24
N TYR A 61 -2.40 9.62 7.73
CA TYR A 61 -3.48 10.27 6.97
C TYR A 61 -2.93 11.16 5.87
N GLU A 62 -1.77 11.80 6.06
CA GLU A 62 -1.16 12.66 5.05
C GLU A 62 -0.85 11.91 3.75
N CYS A 63 -0.53 10.62 3.82
CA CYS A 63 -0.30 9.77 2.66
C CYS A 63 -1.54 8.97 2.22
N HIS A 64 -2.33 8.47 3.18
CA HIS A 64 -3.41 7.54 2.88
C HIS A 64 -4.77 8.19 2.63
N LYS A 65 -4.96 9.48 2.93
CA LYS A 65 -6.22 10.17 2.62
C LYS A 65 -6.56 10.00 1.13
N ALA A 66 -7.82 9.75 0.85
CA ALA A 66 -8.33 9.63 -0.51
C ALA A 66 -9.63 10.40 -0.66
N GLU A 67 -9.93 10.80 -1.89
CA GLU A 67 -11.23 11.36 -2.21
C GLU A 67 -12.25 10.22 -2.40
N PRO A 68 -13.53 10.40 -2.03
CA PRO A 68 -14.56 9.37 -2.23
C PRO A 68 -14.73 8.94 -3.70
N SER A 69 -14.27 9.75 -4.64
CA SER A 69 -14.26 9.45 -6.08
C SER A 69 -13.09 8.59 -6.54
N ASP A 70 -12.06 8.40 -5.72
CA ASP A 70 -10.93 7.55 -6.07
C ASP A 70 -11.38 6.09 -6.15
N LYS A 71 -10.89 5.37 -7.16
CA LYS A 71 -11.42 4.03 -7.47
C LYS A 71 -11.22 3.03 -6.33
N ASP A 72 -10.14 3.18 -5.60
CA ASP A 72 -9.70 2.36 -4.47
C ASP A 72 -9.94 3.02 -3.11
N ALA A 73 -10.74 4.09 -3.07
CA ALA A 73 -11.15 4.71 -1.82
C ALA A 73 -12.07 3.77 -1.03
N ILE A 74 -11.75 3.60 0.24
CA ILE A 74 -12.56 2.84 1.20
C ILE A 74 -12.84 3.70 2.44
N LYS A 75 -13.99 3.47 3.06
CA LYS A 75 -14.26 4.01 4.39
C LYS A 75 -13.55 3.15 5.43
N HIS A 76 -12.62 3.76 6.17
CA HIS A 76 -11.96 3.14 7.31
C HIS A 76 -12.22 3.96 8.57
N LYS A 77 -13.13 3.47 9.41
CA LYS A 77 -13.68 4.23 10.55
C LYS A 77 -14.33 5.53 10.06
N ASP A 78 -13.87 6.67 10.55
CA ASP A 78 -14.40 7.99 10.23
C ASP A 78 -13.69 8.65 9.03
N HIS A 79 -12.74 7.95 8.42
CA HIS A 79 -11.89 8.47 7.35
C HIS A 79 -12.14 7.77 6.02
N ILE A 80 -11.99 8.51 4.92
CA ILE A 80 -11.87 7.94 3.58
C ILE A 80 -10.39 7.86 3.26
N ILE A 81 -9.93 6.64 2.96
CA ILE A 81 -8.52 6.36 2.68
C ILE A 81 -8.38 5.49 1.44
N SER A 82 -7.21 5.52 0.83
CA SER A 82 -6.73 4.43 -0.01
C SER A 82 -5.63 3.68 0.71
N VAL A 83 -5.63 2.35 0.57
CA VAL A 83 -4.53 1.50 1.03
C VAL A 83 -3.28 1.70 0.16
N ILE A 84 -3.47 2.09 -1.12
CA ILE A 84 -2.40 2.25 -2.09
C ILE A 84 -2.00 3.71 -2.17
N VAL A 85 -0.83 4.02 -1.60
CA VAL A 85 -0.15 5.30 -1.86
C VAL A 85 0.62 5.17 -3.17
N SER A 86 0.23 5.98 -4.15
CA SER A 86 0.76 5.96 -5.51
C SER A 86 1.89 6.99 -5.70
N PRO A 87 2.62 6.93 -6.83
CA PRO A 87 3.51 8.00 -7.25
C PRO A 87 2.86 9.40 -7.31
N LYS A 88 1.55 9.52 -7.63
CA LYS A 88 0.87 10.82 -7.60
C LYS A 88 0.77 11.37 -6.18
N ASP A 89 0.48 10.53 -5.19
CA ASP A 89 0.45 10.96 -3.79
C ASP A 89 1.83 11.43 -3.33
N CYS A 90 2.87 10.68 -3.71
CA CYS A 90 4.26 11.03 -3.45
C CYS A 90 4.65 12.38 -4.09
N SER A 91 4.13 12.67 -5.29
CA SER A 91 4.47 13.87 -6.06
C SER A 91 4.04 15.18 -5.39
N SER A 92 3.12 15.12 -4.42
CA SER A 92 2.74 16.29 -3.62
C SER A 92 3.93 16.92 -2.87
N CYS A 93 4.94 16.11 -2.54
CA CYS A 93 6.17 16.53 -1.87
C CYS A 93 7.45 16.20 -2.67
N HIS A 94 7.43 15.13 -3.47
CA HIS A 94 8.57 14.59 -4.22
C HIS A 94 8.38 14.71 -5.74
N GLU A 95 7.95 15.89 -6.22
CA GLU A 95 7.64 16.13 -7.63
C GLU A 95 8.82 15.76 -8.55
N LYS A 96 10.04 16.14 -8.16
CA LYS A 96 11.25 15.89 -8.93
C LYS A 96 11.50 14.39 -9.09
N GLU A 97 11.55 13.65 -7.99
CA GLU A 97 11.85 12.21 -8.00
C GLU A 97 10.79 11.43 -8.78
N VAL A 98 9.51 11.81 -8.64
CA VAL A 98 8.42 11.18 -9.41
C VAL A 98 8.55 11.47 -10.91
N LYS A 99 8.89 12.70 -11.29
CA LYS A 99 9.09 13.08 -12.70
C LYS A 99 10.30 12.38 -13.33
N GLU A 100 11.36 12.16 -12.56
CA GLU A 100 12.52 11.37 -12.98
C GLU A 100 12.15 9.89 -13.14
N PHE A 101 11.44 9.32 -12.15
CA PHE A 101 11.00 7.93 -12.19
C PHE A 101 10.04 7.64 -13.34
N ASP A 102 9.03 8.48 -13.58
CA ASP A 102 8.02 8.26 -14.63
C ASP A 102 8.61 8.18 -16.05
N LYS A 103 9.76 8.83 -16.27
CA LYS A 103 10.52 8.79 -17.53
C LYS A 103 11.41 7.56 -17.69
N SER A 104 11.56 6.74 -16.65
CA SER A 104 12.45 5.58 -16.65
C SER A 104 11.79 4.34 -17.25
N HIS A 105 12.61 3.36 -17.65
CA HIS A 105 12.12 2.03 -18.03
C HIS A 105 11.50 1.26 -16.84
N HIS A 106 11.92 1.58 -15.61
CA HIS A 106 11.33 1.00 -14.40
C HIS A 106 9.84 1.32 -14.29
N ALA A 107 9.44 2.57 -14.59
CA ALA A 107 8.03 2.94 -14.59
C ALA A 107 7.21 2.20 -15.66
N SER A 108 7.82 1.79 -16.78
CA SER A 108 7.14 1.04 -17.85
C SER A 108 7.30 -0.47 -17.75
N ALA A 109 7.96 -0.99 -16.71
CA ALA A 109 8.28 -2.42 -16.59
C ALA A 109 7.05 -3.33 -16.63
N GLY A 110 5.91 -2.89 -16.06
CA GLY A 110 4.66 -3.64 -16.05
C GLY A 110 4.00 -3.82 -17.42
N ASN A 111 4.39 -3.02 -18.43
CA ASN A 111 3.84 -3.14 -19.78
C ASN A 111 4.23 -4.45 -20.47
N ILE A 112 5.29 -5.12 -19.99
CA ILE A 112 5.69 -6.44 -20.53
C ILE A 112 4.55 -7.46 -20.42
N LEU A 113 3.69 -7.34 -19.42
CA LEU A 113 2.60 -8.27 -19.19
C LEU A 113 1.51 -8.20 -20.27
N GLY A 114 1.44 -7.09 -21.01
CA GLY A 114 0.57 -6.94 -22.18
C GLY A 114 1.25 -7.27 -23.51
N SER A 115 2.48 -7.80 -23.48
CA SER A 115 3.26 -8.13 -24.68
C SER A 115 3.19 -9.62 -25.03
N LEU A 116 3.62 -9.98 -26.23
CA LEU A 116 3.76 -11.38 -26.65
C LEU A 116 4.75 -12.18 -25.80
N ASP A 117 5.67 -11.50 -25.10
CA ASP A 117 6.66 -12.14 -24.24
C ASP A 117 6.02 -12.79 -23.00
N ASN A 118 4.80 -12.36 -22.62
CA ASN A 118 4.08 -12.91 -21.46
C ASN A 118 3.23 -14.16 -21.81
N VAL A 119 3.16 -14.57 -23.08
CA VAL A 119 2.32 -15.71 -23.52
C VAL A 119 2.74 -17.02 -22.87
N LEU A 120 4.04 -17.24 -22.65
CA LEU A 120 4.52 -18.45 -21.98
C LEU A 120 3.91 -18.57 -20.58
N ALA A 121 3.99 -17.50 -19.78
CA ALA A 121 3.53 -17.52 -18.40
C ALA A 121 1.99 -17.44 -18.27
N GLU A 122 1.30 -16.74 -19.18
CA GLU A 122 -0.16 -16.60 -19.15
C GLU A 122 -0.91 -17.80 -19.71
N VAL A 123 -0.39 -18.43 -20.78
CA VAL A 123 -1.15 -19.40 -21.59
C VAL A 123 -0.53 -20.79 -21.56
N VAL A 124 0.80 -20.90 -21.66
CA VAL A 124 1.47 -22.21 -21.84
C VAL A 124 1.75 -22.88 -20.50
N GLU A 125 2.38 -22.15 -19.57
CA GLU A 125 2.74 -22.64 -18.24
C GLU A 125 1.68 -22.26 -17.18
N GLY A 126 0.71 -21.42 -17.56
CA GLY A 126 -0.31 -20.87 -16.68
C GLY A 126 -1.73 -21.23 -17.08
N ALA A 127 -2.58 -21.47 -16.09
CA ALA A 127 -4.04 -21.47 -16.24
C ALA A 127 -4.62 -20.35 -15.38
N PRO A 128 -5.74 -19.70 -15.75
CA PRO A 128 -6.31 -18.55 -15.03
C PRO A 128 -7.04 -18.95 -13.74
N THR A 129 -6.39 -19.74 -12.88
CA THR A 129 -6.96 -20.36 -11.68
C THR A 129 -6.82 -19.51 -10.42
N LEU A 130 -6.10 -18.38 -10.49
CA LEU A 130 -5.95 -17.44 -9.37
C LEU A 130 -6.69 -16.14 -9.69
N HIS A 131 -7.95 -16.04 -9.24
CA HIS A 131 -8.83 -14.88 -9.44
C HIS A 131 -8.82 -14.34 -10.89
N GLY A 132 -8.86 -15.24 -11.88
CA GLY A 132 -8.86 -14.90 -13.30
C GLY A 132 -7.48 -14.59 -13.91
N THR A 133 -6.39 -14.82 -13.18
CA THR A 133 -4.99 -14.67 -13.66
C THR A 133 -4.21 -15.96 -13.46
N SER A 134 -3.13 -16.15 -14.24
CA SER A 134 -2.17 -17.23 -14.07
C SER A 134 -1.41 -17.10 -12.74
N PRO A 135 -1.39 -18.14 -11.87
CA PRO A 135 -0.58 -18.14 -10.65
C PRO A 135 0.91 -17.91 -10.90
N VAL A 136 1.43 -18.40 -12.04
CA VAL A 136 2.83 -18.23 -12.46
C VAL A 136 3.13 -16.76 -12.73
N VAL A 137 2.22 -16.08 -13.42
CA VAL A 137 2.34 -14.65 -13.73
C VAL A 137 2.24 -13.82 -12.47
N THR A 138 1.24 -14.06 -11.62
CA THR A 138 1.03 -13.33 -10.37
C THR A 138 2.20 -13.48 -9.40
N SER A 139 2.72 -14.70 -9.22
CA SER A 139 3.75 -14.98 -8.21
C SER A 139 5.18 -14.74 -8.71
N GLY A 140 5.38 -14.75 -10.03
CA GLY A 140 6.69 -14.54 -10.67
C GLY A 140 6.80 -13.17 -11.31
N CYS A 141 6.32 -13.04 -12.54
CA CYS A 141 6.51 -11.86 -13.40
C CYS A 141 5.99 -10.58 -12.75
N MET A 142 4.75 -10.61 -12.24
CA MET A 142 4.09 -9.45 -11.63
C MET A 142 4.79 -8.99 -10.35
N GLY A 143 5.43 -9.89 -9.61
CA GLY A 143 6.14 -9.56 -8.37
C GLY A 143 7.27 -8.56 -8.58
N CYS A 144 8.01 -8.71 -9.69
CA CYS A 144 9.13 -7.84 -10.04
C CYS A 144 8.74 -6.71 -11.01
N HIS A 145 8.06 -7.03 -12.10
CA HIS A 145 7.71 -6.04 -13.13
C HIS A 145 6.56 -5.12 -12.70
N GLY A 146 5.66 -5.61 -11.86
CA GLY A 146 4.42 -4.95 -11.49
C GLY A 146 3.29 -5.27 -12.47
N SER A 147 2.05 -5.06 -12.03
CA SER A 147 0.85 -5.33 -12.82
C SER A 147 -0.18 -4.22 -12.70
N ILE A 148 -1.26 -4.30 -13.47
CA ILE A 148 -2.45 -3.49 -13.23
C ILE A 148 -3.07 -3.94 -11.91
N VAL A 149 -3.18 -3.02 -10.95
CA VAL A 149 -3.96 -3.24 -9.75
C VAL A 149 -5.44 -3.17 -10.13
N ARG A 150 -6.16 -4.27 -9.93
CA ARG A 150 -7.59 -4.34 -10.20
C ARG A 150 -8.36 -4.05 -8.91
N VAL A 151 -9.29 -3.11 -9.02
CA VAL A 151 -10.22 -2.76 -7.96
C VAL A 151 -11.57 -3.36 -8.31
N GLU A 152 -12.15 -4.09 -7.36
CA GLU A 152 -13.47 -4.70 -7.48
C GLU A 152 -14.57 -3.64 -7.32
N SER A 153 -15.80 -4.01 -7.65
CA SER A 153 -16.96 -3.09 -7.60
C SER A 153 -17.28 -2.57 -6.19
N ASP A 154 -16.82 -3.27 -5.14
CA ASP A 154 -16.98 -2.88 -3.74
C ASP A 154 -15.80 -2.05 -3.19
N GLY A 155 -14.83 -1.70 -4.04
CA GLY A 155 -13.61 -0.97 -3.66
C GLY A 155 -12.49 -1.86 -3.10
N SER A 156 -12.72 -3.17 -2.94
CA SER A 156 -11.67 -4.09 -2.53
C SER A 156 -10.66 -4.35 -3.65
N LEU A 157 -9.44 -4.75 -3.28
CA LEU A 157 -8.35 -4.99 -4.22
C LEU A 157 -8.31 -6.48 -4.58
N ASN A 158 -8.29 -6.78 -5.89
CA ASN A 158 -8.25 -8.16 -6.37
C ASN A 158 -6.95 -8.86 -5.96
N ALA A 159 -7.07 -10.02 -5.31
CA ALA A 159 -5.96 -10.75 -4.72
C ALA A 159 -4.91 -11.27 -5.74
N ALA A 160 -5.26 -11.38 -7.03
CA ALA A 160 -4.28 -11.74 -8.07
C ALA A 160 -3.44 -10.54 -8.55
N SER A 161 -3.81 -9.32 -8.16
CA SER A 161 -3.11 -8.07 -8.53
C SER A 161 -2.61 -7.27 -7.33
N TRP A 162 -3.00 -7.65 -6.11
CA TRP A 162 -2.62 -6.99 -4.87
C TRP A 162 -2.48 -8.02 -3.73
N PRO A 163 -1.44 -7.95 -2.88
CA PRO A 163 -0.38 -6.94 -2.82
C PRO A 163 0.61 -7.02 -3.99
N ASN A 164 1.03 -5.86 -4.50
CA ASN A 164 2.03 -5.76 -5.57
C ASN A 164 3.01 -4.59 -5.32
N THR A 165 4.29 -4.90 -5.32
CA THR A 165 5.41 -3.94 -5.18
C THR A 165 6.34 -3.96 -6.39
N GLY A 166 5.92 -4.57 -7.49
CA GLY A 166 6.71 -4.62 -8.72
C GLY A 166 6.93 -3.21 -9.26
N ILE A 167 8.11 -2.97 -9.80
CA ILE A 167 8.65 -1.62 -10.01
C ILE A 167 7.77 -0.77 -10.94
N GLY A 168 7.12 -1.39 -11.94
CA GLY A 168 6.24 -0.76 -12.92
C GLY A 168 4.75 -1.02 -12.69
N ARG A 169 4.31 -1.25 -11.44
CA ARG A 169 2.89 -1.41 -11.08
C ARG A 169 2.03 -0.29 -11.66
N ILE A 170 0.88 -0.61 -12.24
CA ILE A 170 -0.09 0.38 -12.72
C ILE A 170 -1.17 0.55 -11.65
N ASN A 171 -1.23 1.76 -11.08
CA ASN A 171 -2.07 2.11 -9.94
C ASN A 171 -3.52 2.42 -10.36
N PRO A 172 -4.50 2.37 -9.43
CA PRO A 172 -5.90 2.68 -9.71
C PRO A 172 -6.12 4.11 -10.28
N ASP A 173 -5.29 5.06 -9.85
CA ASP A 173 -5.26 6.44 -10.33
C ASP A 173 -4.56 6.62 -11.70
N GLY A 174 -4.09 5.53 -12.32
CA GLY A 174 -3.40 5.49 -13.61
C GLY A 174 -1.92 5.85 -13.57
N SER A 175 -1.36 6.20 -12.40
CA SER A 175 0.07 6.42 -12.27
C SER A 175 0.85 5.11 -12.37
N LYS A 176 2.09 5.17 -12.87
CA LYS A 176 2.96 4.01 -13.02
C LYS A 176 4.06 4.03 -11.97
N GLY A 177 4.23 2.92 -11.28
CA GLY A 177 5.31 2.70 -10.33
C GLY A 177 4.85 2.24 -8.97
N ALA A 178 5.76 1.55 -8.28
CA ALA A 178 5.71 1.34 -6.84
C ALA A 178 6.91 2.01 -6.19
N CYS A 179 6.74 3.23 -5.65
CA CYS A 179 7.82 3.97 -4.97
C CYS A 179 8.40 3.22 -3.76
N SER A 180 7.69 2.20 -3.24
CA SER A 180 8.19 1.34 -2.16
C SER A 180 9.01 0.14 -2.63
N ALA A 181 9.36 0.03 -3.92
CA ALA A 181 10.19 -1.07 -4.42
C ALA A 181 11.64 -0.99 -3.91
N CYS A 182 12.22 0.22 -3.83
CA CYS A 182 13.62 0.40 -3.44
C CYS A 182 13.81 0.80 -1.96
N HIS A 183 12.93 1.63 -1.43
CA HIS A 183 12.92 2.02 -0.02
C HIS A 183 11.57 1.65 0.57
N LEU A 184 11.56 0.50 1.24
CA LEU A 184 10.32 -0.19 1.61
C LEU A 184 9.48 0.66 2.56
N ARG A 185 8.15 0.56 2.38
CA ARG A 185 7.20 1.08 3.37
C ARG A 185 7.33 0.26 4.67
N HIS A 186 7.18 0.83 5.87
CA HIS A 186 6.86 2.22 6.18
C HIS A 186 8.07 3.02 6.70
N ASN A 187 9.29 2.50 6.54
CA ASN A 187 10.51 3.19 6.97
C ASN A 187 11.01 4.21 5.92
N PHE A 188 10.81 3.91 4.63
CA PHE A 188 11.18 4.79 3.50
C PHE A 188 12.63 5.29 3.59
N SER A 189 13.55 4.38 3.88
CA SER A 189 14.96 4.72 4.11
C SER A 189 15.72 4.89 2.79
N ALA A 190 16.27 6.09 2.56
CA ALA A 190 17.18 6.32 1.44
C ALA A 190 18.51 5.55 1.57
N GLU A 191 18.89 5.16 2.78
CA GLU A 191 20.04 4.27 3.01
C GLU A 191 19.72 2.86 2.50
N GLN A 192 18.53 2.33 2.85
CA GLN A 192 18.05 1.03 2.34
C GLN A 192 18.05 0.99 0.80
N ALA A 193 17.57 2.04 0.14
CA ALA A 193 17.58 2.10 -1.32
C ALA A 193 18.98 2.11 -1.98
N ARG A 194 20.05 2.33 -1.20
CA ARG A 194 21.44 2.35 -1.68
C ARG A 194 22.19 1.06 -1.33
N HIS A 195 21.55 0.15 -0.61
CA HIS A 195 22.10 -1.15 -0.28
C HIS A 195 21.92 -2.12 -1.46
N PRO A 196 22.97 -2.88 -1.83
CA PRO A 196 22.95 -3.73 -3.03
C PRO A 196 21.96 -4.89 -2.93
N ASP A 197 21.67 -5.38 -1.71
CA ASP A 197 20.68 -6.41 -1.42
C ASP A 197 19.23 -5.98 -1.69
N ASN A 198 19.00 -4.69 -1.94
CA ASN A 198 17.69 -4.19 -2.33
C ASN A 198 17.48 -4.22 -3.87
N CYS A 199 18.49 -4.59 -4.65
CA CYS A 199 18.41 -4.74 -6.11
C CYS A 199 18.36 -6.22 -6.50
#